data_AF-A0A170X5D2-F1
#
_entry.id   AF-A0A170X5D2-F1
#
_cell.length_a   1.000
_cell.length_b   1.000
_cell.length_c   1.000
_cell.angle_alpha   90.00
_cell.angle_beta   90.00
_cell.angle_gamma   90.00
#
_symmetry.space_group_name_H-M   'P 1'
#
loop_
_entity.id
_entity.type
_entity.pdbx_description
1 polymer ?
#
loop_
_entity_poly.entity_id
_entity_poly.type
_entity_poly.pdbx_seq_one_letter_code
_entity_poly.pdbx_strand_id
1 'polypeptide(L)'
;VYVFSASSAAPVIKSYSPELMVLPYLNADDAVNLIFPWLKRLHAVVIGPGLGRNETVLNNIHELLKLLTVTPADNGIFRPLIIDADGLFFYHTT
;
A
#
# COMPACT_ATOMS: atom_id res chain seq x y z
N VAL A 1 5.31 -7.20 9.74
CA VAL A 1 4.27 -6.80 8.75
C VAL A 1 4.47 -5.33 8.42
N TYR A 2 4.42 -4.95 7.15
CA TYR A 2 4.52 -3.56 6.73
C TYR A 2 3.14 -2.96 6.58
N VAL A 3 2.94 -1.76 7.12
CA VAL A 3 1.68 -1.01 6.96
C VAL A 3 2.02 0.33 6.32
N PHE A 4 1.62 0.51 5.06
CA PHE A 4 1.69 1.79 4.38
C PHE A 4 0.41 2.55 4.67
N SER A 5 0.51 3.66 5.40
CA SER A 5 -0.66 4.42 5.84
C SER A 5 -0.52 5.89 5.50
N ALA A 6 -1.61 6.64 5.64
CA ALA A 6 -1.54 8.09 5.73
C ALA A 6 -0.73 8.51 6.96
N SER A 7 -0.05 9.66 6.88
CA SER A 7 0.79 10.18 7.97
C SER A 7 0.04 10.41 9.27
N SER A 8 -1.23 10.83 9.20
CA SER A 8 -2.09 11.05 10.36
C SER A 8 -2.47 9.76 11.09
N ALA A 9 -2.57 8.62 10.39
CA ALA A 9 -2.95 7.34 10.97
C ALA A 9 -1.76 6.61 11.62
N ALA A 10 -0.54 6.89 11.16
CA ALA A 10 0.65 6.14 11.57
C ALA A 10 0.92 6.14 13.09
N PRO A 11 0.79 7.26 13.83
CA PRO A 11 1.03 7.26 15.27
C PRO A 11 0.10 6.32 16.03
N VAL A 12 -1.17 6.26 15.63
CA VAL A 12 -2.18 5.37 16.25
C VAL A 12 -1.92 3.92 15.88
N ILE A 13 -1.59 3.62 14.62
CA ILE A 13 -1.31 2.23 14.21
C ILE A 13 -0.07 1.69 14.93
N LYS A 14 0.96 2.53 15.11
CA LYS A 14 2.20 2.16 15.84
C LYS A 14 1.95 1.84 17.31
N SER A 15 0.91 2.40 17.93
CA SER A 15 0.63 2.12 19.34
C SER A 15 0.00 0.75 19.58
N TYR A 16 -0.57 0.11 18.56
CA TYR A 16 -1.18 -1.22 18.70
C TYR A 16 -0.14 -2.33 18.87
N SER A 17 1.05 -2.21 18.27
CA SER A 17 2.11 -3.21 18.42
C SER A 17 3.47 -2.67 17.97
N PRO A 18 4.55 -2.92 18.74
CA PRO A 18 5.92 -2.55 18.36
C PRO A 18 6.46 -3.34 17.15
N GLU A 19 5.87 -4.50 16.85
CA GLU A 19 6.29 -5.37 15.74
C GLU A 19 5.79 -4.88 14.36
N LEU A 20 4.91 -3.87 14.34
CA LEU A 20 4.40 -3.30 13.11
C LEU A 20 5.38 -2.28 12.52
N MET A 21 5.81 -2.53 11.28
CA MET A 21 6.60 -1.58 10.51
C MET A 21 5.67 -0.63 9.78
N VAL A 22 5.25 0.43 10.48
CA VAL A 22 4.30 1.42 9.94
C VAL A 22 5.04 2.55 9.22
N LEU A 23 4.80 2.65 7.91
CA LEU A 23 5.44 3.57 6.98
C LEU A 23 4.42 4.63 6.50
N PRO A 24 4.53 5.89 6.97
CA PRO A 24 3.56 6.96 6.68
C PRO A 24 3.77 7.59 5.30
N TYR A 25 3.77 6.79 4.24
CA TYR A 25 4.11 7.26 2.89
C TYR A 25 2.90 7.42 1.97
N LEU A 26 1.74 6.86 2.33
CA LEU A 26 0.67 6.61 1.36
C LEU A 26 0.05 7.90 0.77
N ASN A 27 0.06 9.00 1.54
CA ASN A 27 -0.44 10.30 1.11
C ASN A 27 0.68 11.33 0.84
N ALA A 28 1.93 10.88 0.70
CA ALA A 28 3.03 11.74 0.25
C ALA A 28 2.94 12.00 -1.26
N ASP A 29 3.47 13.13 -1.71
CA ASP A 29 3.51 13.49 -3.13
C ASP A 29 4.39 12.52 -3.95
N ASP A 30 5.42 11.93 -3.32
CA ASP A 30 6.35 10.98 -3.91
C ASP A 30 6.16 9.53 -3.40
N ALA A 31 4.94 9.21 -2.91
CA ALA A 31 4.62 7.93 -2.27
C ALA A 31 5.12 6.71 -3.05
N VAL A 32 4.95 6.72 -4.38
CA VAL A 32 5.37 5.62 -5.25
C VAL A 32 6.87 5.34 -5.11
N ASN A 33 7.71 6.38 -5.13
CA ASN A 33 9.16 6.24 -5.00
C ASN A 33 9.58 5.78 -3.60
N LEU A 34 8.89 6.27 -2.57
CA LEU A 34 9.14 5.85 -1.18
C LEU A 34 8.76 4.39 -0.92
N ILE A 35 7.70 3.91 -1.59
CA ILE A 35 7.14 2.57 -1.39
C ILE A 35 7.81 1.53 -2.31
N PHE A 36 8.26 1.92 -3.50
CA PHE A 36 8.83 1.00 -4.51
C PHE A 36 9.93 0.06 -3.99
N PRO A 37 10.91 0.50 -3.17
CA PRO A 37 11.95 -0.38 -2.63
C PRO A 37 11.41 -1.54 -1.80
N TRP A 38 10.23 -1.37 -1.22
CA TRP A 38 9.57 -2.39 -0.40
C TRP A 38 8.82 -3.41 -1.24
N LEU A 39 8.26 -3.01 -2.39
CA LEU A 39 7.40 -3.88 -3.22
C LEU A 39 8.06 -5.20 -3.60
N LYS A 40 9.38 -5.19 -3.81
CA LYS A 40 10.16 -6.40 -4.15
C LYS A 40 10.33 -7.36 -2.97
N ARG A 41 10.30 -6.85 -1.74
CA ARG A 41 10.47 -7.60 -0.49
C ARG A 41 9.17 -8.15 0.07
N LEU A 42 8.03 -7.69 -0.44
CA LEU A 42 6.71 -8.16 0.00
C LEU A 42 6.41 -9.52 -0.61
N HIS A 43 5.80 -10.42 0.19
CA HIS A 43 5.36 -11.74 -0.27
C HIS A 43 3.86 -11.78 -0.60
N ALA A 44 3.08 -10.83 -0.08
CA ALA A 44 1.66 -10.66 -0.33
C ALA A 44 1.30 -9.19 -0.11
N VAL A 45 0.24 -8.71 -0.75
CA VAL A 45 -0.23 -7.33 -0.63
C VAL A 45 -1.73 -7.30 -0.35
N VAL A 46 -2.13 -6.52 0.65
CA VAL A 46 -3.54 -6.23 0.94
C VAL A 46 -3.77 -4.74 0.70
N ILE A 47 -4.82 -4.41 -0.08
CA ILE A 47 -5.26 -3.05 -0.35
C ILE A 47 -6.72 -2.95 0.05
N GLY A 48 -7.02 -2.12 1.03
CA GLY A 48 -8.40 -1.86 1.42
C GLY A 48 -8.63 -1.22 2.78
N PRO A 49 -8.05 -1.76 3.86
CA PRO A 49 -8.45 -1.40 5.21
C PRO A 49 -8.21 0.09 5.53
N GLY A 50 -9.29 0.83 5.79
CA GLY A 50 -9.22 2.23 6.23
C GLY A 50 -8.62 3.19 5.21
N LEU A 51 -8.75 2.87 3.92
CA LEU A 51 -8.15 3.65 2.84
C LEU A 51 -8.85 4.98 2.57
N GLY A 52 -10.16 5.05 2.80
CA GLY A 52 -10.94 6.26 2.57
C GLY A 52 -11.08 6.58 1.08
N ARG A 53 -11.23 7.86 0.74
CA ARG A 53 -11.55 8.32 -0.64
C ARG A 53 -10.74 9.55 -1.07
N ASN A 54 -9.55 9.73 -0.49
CA ASN A 54 -8.69 10.84 -0.83
C ASN A 54 -8.07 10.63 -2.22
N GLU A 55 -8.17 11.63 -3.11
CA GLU A 55 -7.69 11.54 -4.51
C GLU A 55 -6.18 11.32 -4.64
N THR A 56 -5.36 11.92 -3.77
CA THR A 56 -3.90 11.69 -3.78
C THR A 56 -3.58 10.25 -3.44
N VAL A 57 -4.20 9.71 -2.38
CA VAL A 57 -4.04 8.31 -1.97
C VAL A 57 -4.51 7.35 -3.08
N LEU A 58 -5.63 7.68 -3.73
CA LEU A 58 -6.16 6.95 -4.88
C LEU A 58 -5.15 6.86 -6.04
N ASN A 59 -4.64 7.99 -6.48
CA ASN A 59 -3.66 8.05 -7.57
C ASN A 59 -2.38 7.27 -7.22
N ASN A 60 -1.89 7.41 -5.99
CA ASN A 60 -0.73 6.67 -5.51
C ASN A 60 -0.96 5.14 -5.56
N ILE A 61 -2.12 4.67 -5.14
CA ILE A 61 -2.46 3.23 -5.16
C ILE A 61 -2.58 2.70 -6.57
N HIS A 62 -3.18 3.47 -7.47
CA HIS A 62 -3.30 3.08 -8.87
C HIS A 62 -1.92 2.85 -9.50
N GLU A 63 -0.97 3.76 -9.28
CA GLU A 63 0.39 3.59 -9.78
C GLU A 63 1.13 2.42 -9.11
N LEU A 64 0.96 2.23 -7.79
CA LEU A 64 1.51 1.07 -7.07
C LEU A 64 0.93 -0.26 -7.58
N LEU A 65 -0.35 -0.31 -7.89
CA LEU A 65 -1.01 -1.48 -8.47
C LEU A 65 -0.42 -1.84 -9.83
N LYS A 66 -0.22 -0.85 -10.71
CA LYS A 66 0.47 -1.07 -12.00
C LYS A 66 1.88 -1.62 -11.79
N LEU A 67 2.63 -1.08 -10.83
CA LEU A 67 3.98 -1.57 -10.55
C LEU A 67 3.97 -3.01 -10.02
N LEU A 68 2.99 -3.35 -9.18
CA LEU A 68 2.82 -4.70 -8.62
C LEU A 68 2.49 -5.75 -9.70
N THR A 69 1.84 -5.39 -10.80
CA THR A 69 1.50 -6.32 -11.89
C THR A 69 2.64 -6.54 -12.89
N VAL A 70 3.62 -5.64 -12.97
CA VAL A 70 4.76 -5.75 -13.90
C VAL A 70 6.09 -6.07 -13.22
N THR A 71 6.19 -5.90 -11.89
CA THR A 71 7.45 -6.08 -11.15
C THR A 71 7.36 -7.30 -10.24
N PRO A 72 8.01 -8.45 -10.53
CA PRO A 72 8.01 -9.59 -9.60
C PRO A 72 8.73 -9.24 -8.27
N ALA A 73 8.52 -10.06 -7.24
CA ALA A 73 9.29 -9.96 -6.00
C ALA A 73 10.75 -10.41 -6.21
N ASP A 74 11.61 -10.22 -5.20
CA ASP A 74 13.03 -10.58 -5.27
C ASP A 74 13.27 -12.07 -5.59
N ASN A 75 12.29 -12.93 -5.26
CA ASN A 75 12.30 -14.34 -5.58
C ASN A 75 11.77 -14.67 -7.00
N GLY A 76 11.46 -13.67 -7.81
CA GLY A 76 10.93 -13.82 -9.17
C GLY A 76 9.43 -14.11 -9.26
N ILE A 77 8.70 -14.13 -8.14
CA ILE A 77 7.28 -14.51 -8.08
C ILE A 77 6.41 -13.26 -7.97
N PHE A 78 5.27 -13.23 -8.69
CA PHE A 78 4.26 -12.19 -8.52
C PHE A 78 3.48 -12.40 -7.22
N ARG A 79 3.34 -11.32 -6.45
CA ARG A 79 2.69 -11.39 -5.13
C ARG A 79 1.18 -11.56 -5.31
N PRO A 80 0.53 -12.44 -4.52
CA PRO A 80 -0.92 -12.40 -4.40
C PRO A 80 -1.36 -11.02 -3.92
N LEU A 81 -2.38 -10.49 -4.60
CA LEU A 81 -3.00 -9.21 -4.30
C LEU A 81 -4.41 -9.46 -3.76
N ILE A 82 -4.67 -8.98 -2.55
CA ILE A 82 -5.98 -9.03 -1.91
C ILE A 82 -6.54 -7.61 -1.93
N ILE A 83 -7.73 -7.45 -2.50
CA ILE A 83 -8.47 -6.19 -2.53
C ILE A 83 -9.67 -6.35 -1.59
N ASP A 84 -9.76 -5.49 -0.58
CA ASP A 84 -10.77 -5.53 0.48
C ASP A 84 -11.40 -4.14 0.71
N ALA A 85 -12.56 -4.05 1.35
CA ALA A 85 -13.22 -2.82 1.79
C ALA A 85 -13.22 -1.70 0.72
N ASP A 86 -12.65 -0.52 1.02
CA ASP A 86 -12.55 0.61 0.08
C ASP A 86 -11.72 0.28 -1.18
N GLY A 87 -10.88 -0.75 -1.13
CA GLY A 87 -10.18 -1.31 -2.28
C GLY A 87 -11.10 -1.75 -3.41
N LEU A 88 -12.31 -2.25 -3.09
CA LEU A 88 -13.30 -2.64 -4.10
C LEU A 88 -13.88 -1.44 -4.85
N PHE A 89 -14.07 -0.33 -4.13
CA PHE A 89 -14.45 0.94 -4.76
C PHE A 89 -13.35 1.40 -5.73
N PHE A 90 -12.08 1.22 -5.36
CA PHE A 90 -10.95 1.58 -6.22
C PHE A 90 -10.87 0.71 -7.48
N TYR A 91 -11.03 -0.60 -7.36
CA TYR A 91 -11.02 -1.49 -8.51
C TYR A 91 -12.11 -1.18 -9.54
N HIS A 92 -13.27 -0.68 -9.10
CA HIS A 92 -14.39 -0.39 -10.00
C HIS A 92 -14.26 0.97 -10.72
N THR A 93 -13.37 1.85 -10.24
CA THR A 93 -13.23 3.24 -10.73
C THR A 93 -11.93 3.47 -11.52
N THR A 94 -11.16 2.41 -11.75
CA THR A 94 -9.84 2.42 -12.40
C THR A 94 -9.85 1.50 -13.61
#